data_AF-A0A2D6ZZU0-F1
#
_entry.id   AF-A0A2D6ZZU0-F1
#
_cell.length_a   1.000
_cell.length_b   1.000
_cell.length_c   1.000
_cell.angle_alpha   90.00
_cell.angle_beta   90.00
_cell.angle_gamma   90.00
#
_symmetry.space_group_name_H-M   'P 1'
#
loop_
_entity.id
_entity.type
_entity.pdbx_description
1 polymer ?
#
loop_
_entity_poly.entity_id
_entity_poly.type
_entity_poly.pdbx_seq_one_letter_code
_entity_poly.pdbx_strand_id
1 'polypeptide(L)'
;MGNKELYPVMVEPYLDEVEELSREGYNEKEIAYVFGVSERAWRTYKKKYEALSAAIKAGRRKSQKEITNALYKKATGFKEQVEELVAVKDAQNNIVRHDLKKISKYFPPDMGAIRMWLNYRHPDKWGERVLDRQTEIEKVREVYKKRESQKWNALETARALEIEGVAIPESLRLELAKETKETITTLESNSIRIVLPSELEETSEG
;
A
#
# COMPACT_ATOMS: atom_id res chain seq x y z
N MET A 1 22.70 -29.99 31.92
CA MET A 1 23.64 -29.88 30.79
C MET A 1 23.51 -28.47 30.24
N GLY A 2 24.57 -27.66 30.30
CA GLY A 2 24.53 -26.26 29.87
C GLY A 2 24.19 -26.17 28.39
N ASN A 3 23.29 -25.26 28.01
CA ASN A 3 23.02 -24.93 26.62
C ASN A 3 24.35 -24.55 25.96
N LYS A 4 24.93 -25.45 25.17
CA LYS A 4 26.14 -25.17 24.41
C LYS A 4 25.75 -24.10 23.39
N GLU A 5 26.33 -22.92 23.51
CA GLU A 5 26.03 -21.84 22.57
C GLU A 5 26.52 -22.28 21.18
N LEU A 6 25.59 -22.43 20.23
CA LEU A 6 25.89 -22.83 18.86
C LEU A 6 26.52 -21.69 18.05
N TYR A 7 26.45 -20.46 18.55
CA TYR A 7 26.95 -19.26 17.86
C TYR A 7 28.42 -19.35 17.41
N PRO A 8 29.39 -19.72 18.25
CA PRO A 8 30.81 -19.70 17.87
C PRO A 8 31.15 -20.73 16.79
N VAL A 9 30.33 -21.78 16.65
CA VAL A 9 30.56 -22.87 15.70
C VAL A 9 29.78 -22.66 14.41
N MET A 10 28.51 -22.25 14.52
CA MET A 10 27.58 -22.23 13.40
C MET A 10 27.42 -20.85 12.76
N VAL A 11 27.72 -19.74 13.47
CA VAL A 11 27.36 -18.38 13.02
C VAL A 11 28.56 -17.45 12.96
N GLU A 12 29.42 -17.44 13.98
CA GLU A 12 30.60 -16.56 14.04
C GLU A 12 31.58 -16.74 12.86
N PRO A 13 31.87 -17.97 12.37
CA PRO A 13 32.76 -18.14 11.22
C PRO A 13 32.11 -17.72 9.89
N TYR A 14 30.78 -17.61 9.83
CA TYR A 14 30.00 -17.44 8.61
C TYR A 14 29.28 -16.08 8.57
N LEU A 15 29.84 -15.06 9.22
CA LEU A 15 29.24 -13.71 9.23
C LEU A 15 29.15 -13.08 7.83
N ASP A 16 30.06 -13.43 6.93
CA ASP A 16 30.03 -12.98 5.53
C ASP A 16 28.80 -13.54 4.80
N GLU A 17 28.46 -14.81 5.05
CA GLU A 17 27.27 -15.46 4.48
C GLU A 17 25.98 -14.86 5.07
N VAL A 18 25.99 -14.51 6.37
CA VAL A 18 24.88 -13.76 6.99
C VAL A 18 24.69 -12.39 6.31
N GLU A 19 25.77 -11.70 6.00
CA GLU A 19 25.72 -10.42 5.29
C GLU A 19 25.16 -10.59 3.87
N GLU A 20 25.59 -11.63 3.15
CA GLU A 20 25.12 -11.93 1.80
C GLU A 20 23.62 -12.27 1.76
N LEU A 21 23.16 -13.17 2.63
CA LEU A 21 21.74 -13.49 2.79
C LEU A 21 20.92 -12.24 3.16
N SER A 22 21.47 -11.38 4.02
CA SER A 22 20.83 -10.11 4.38
C SER A 22 20.76 -9.12 3.22
N ARG A 23 21.72 -9.16 2.28
CA ARG A 23 21.71 -8.36 1.05
C ARG A 23 20.67 -8.87 0.05
N GLU A 24 20.52 -10.19 -0.05
CA GLU A 24 19.53 -10.84 -0.93
C GLU A 24 18.08 -10.64 -0.47
N GLY A 25 17.88 -10.20 0.78
CA GLY A 25 16.58 -9.82 1.32
C GLY A 25 15.93 -10.88 2.20
N TYR A 26 16.68 -11.91 2.61
CA TYR A 26 16.18 -12.93 3.54
C TYR A 26 15.82 -12.32 4.90
N ASN A 27 14.73 -12.80 5.47
CA ASN A 27 14.29 -12.45 6.80
C ASN A 27 15.18 -13.13 7.85
N GLU A 28 15.33 -12.52 9.04
CA GLU A 28 16.17 -13.09 10.11
C GLU A 28 15.73 -14.50 10.54
N LYS A 29 14.45 -14.85 10.34
CA LYS A 29 13.94 -16.20 10.60
C LYS A 29 14.46 -17.22 9.60
N GLU A 30 14.52 -16.84 8.33
CA GLU A 30 15.03 -17.68 7.24
C GLU A 30 16.55 -17.84 7.38
N ILE A 31 17.26 -16.76 7.68
CA ILE A 31 18.70 -16.79 7.96
C ILE A 31 18.98 -17.73 9.14
N ALA A 32 18.23 -17.60 10.25
CA ALA A 32 18.39 -18.48 11.40
C ALA A 32 18.16 -19.96 11.05
N TYR A 33 17.18 -20.24 10.18
CA TYR A 33 16.90 -21.58 9.68
C TYR A 33 18.06 -22.15 8.85
N VAL A 34 18.67 -21.34 7.96
CA VAL A 34 19.86 -21.73 7.16
C VAL A 34 21.01 -22.18 8.07
N PHE A 35 21.26 -21.45 9.17
CA PHE A 35 22.31 -21.79 10.13
C PHE A 35 21.91 -22.87 11.15
N GLY A 36 20.71 -23.45 11.04
CA GLY A 36 20.22 -24.48 11.97
C GLY A 36 19.99 -23.97 13.40
N VAL A 37 19.73 -22.67 13.56
CA VAL A 37 19.54 -22.00 14.86
C VAL A 37 18.07 -21.62 15.04
N SER A 38 17.51 -21.88 16.22
CA SER A 38 16.14 -21.43 16.53
C SER A 38 16.01 -19.89 16.52
N GLU A 39 14.85 -19.37 16.12
CA GLU A 39 14.58 -17.91 16.11
C GLU A 39 14.87 -17.26 17.49
N ARG A 40 14.56 -17.97 18.58
CA ARG A 40 14.82 -17.50 19.95
C ARG A 40 16.32 -17.37 20.25
N ALA A 41 17.11 -18.37 19.85
CA ALA A 41 18.56 -18.33 19.99
C ALA A 41 19.17 -17.23 19.11
N TRP A 42 18.73 -17.08 17.86
CA TRP A 42 19.17 -16.02 16.96
C TRP A 42 18.97 -14.62 17.53
N ARG A 43 17.78 -14.35 18.10
CA ARG A 43 17.49 -13.08 18.79
C ARG A 43 18.41 -12.84 19.99
N THR A 44 18.82 -13.90 20.67
CA THR A 44 19.74 -13.82 21.82
C THR A 44 21.16 -13.52 21.34
N TYR A 45 21.62 -14.20 20.28
CA TYR A 45 22.91 -13.97 19.64
C TYR A 45 23.05 -12.55 19.10
N LYS A 46 22.03 -12.04 18.42
CA LYS A 46 22.02 -10.66 17.92
C LYS A 46 22.17 -9.60 19.02
N LYS A 47 21.65 -9.87 20.23
CA LYS A 47 21.81 -8.97 21.39
C LYS A 47 23.19 -9.11 22.04
N LYS A 48 23.74 -10.33 22.05
CA LYS A 48 25.01 -10.66 22.72
C LYS A 48 26.24 -10.34 21.87
N TYR A 49 26.14 -10.50 20.56
CA TYR A 49 27.24 -10.41 19.62
C TYR A 49 27.00 -9.29 18.61
N GLU A 50 27.73 -8.18 18.78
CA GLU A 50 27.61 -7.00 17.93
C GLU A 50 28.01 -7.29 16.47
N ALA A 51 28.98 -8.18 16.26
CA ALA A 51 29.44 -8.58 14.92
C ALA A 51 28.30 -9.15 14.06
N LEU A 52 27.44 -9.99 14.63
CA LEU A 52 26.26 -10.51 13.94
C LEU A 52 25.28 -9.38 13.58
N SER A 53 25.01 -8.48 14.52
CA SER A 53 24.14 -7.33 14.21
C SER A 53 24.75 -6.41 13.16
N ALA A 54 26.07 -6.26 13.13
CA ALA A 54 26.78 -5.44 12.16
C ALA A 54 26.69 -6.05 10.75
N ALA A 55 26.92 -7.36 10.62
CA ALA A 55 26.79 -8.09 9.35
C ALA A 55 25.39 -7.94 8.74
N ILE A 56 24.33 -8.18 9.54
CA ILE A 56 22.94 -8.04 9.08
C ILE A 56 22.66 -6.60 8.60
N LYS A 57 23.12 -5.59 9.37
CA LYS A 57 22.94 -4.17 9.02
C LYS A 57 23.72 -3.80 7.76
N ALA A 58 24.93 -4.33 7.59
CA ALA A 58 25.77 -4.07 6.44
C ALA A 58 25.14 -4.60 5.14
N GLY A 59 24.65 -5.83 5.16
CA GLY A 59 23.98 -6.46 4.01
C GLY A 59 22.73 -5.70 3.58
N ARG A 60 21.86 -5.38 4.56
CA ARG A 60 20.66 -4.57 4.29
C ARG A 60 20.98 -3.18 3.74
N ARG A 61 22.01 -2.53 4.26
CA ARG A 61 22.44 -1.21 3.78
C ARG A 61 22.93 -1.25 2.35
N LYS A 62 23.66 -2.30 1.94
CA LYS A 62 24.12 -2.49 0.55
C LYS A 62 22.91 -2.62 -0.39
N SER A 63 22.01 -3.55 -0.09
CA SER A 63 20.79 -3.77 -0.87
C SER A 63 19.92 -2.52 -0.97
N GLN A 64 19.67 -1.86 0.17
CA GLN A 64 18.89 -0.63 0.21
C GLN A 64 19.55 0.48 -0.60
N LYS A 65 20.88 0.63 -0.56
CA LYS A 65 21.61 1.62 -1.36
C LYS A 65 21.44 1.38 -2.87
N GLU A 66 21.54 0.13 -3.32
CA GLU A 66 21.37 -0.22 -4.73
C GLU A 66 19.96 0.09 -5.23
N ILE A 67 18.94 -0.33 -4.50
CA ILE A 67 17.53 -0.06 -4.81
C ILE A 67 17.25 1.45 -4.79
N THR A 68 17.74 2.16 -3.77
CA THR A 68 17.55 3.61 -3.63
C THR A 68 18.19 4.36 -4.79
N ASN A 69 19.37 3.95 -5.26
CA ASN A 69 20.03 4.55 -6.41
C ASN A 69 19.27 4.30 -7.71
N ALA A 70 18.77 3.07 -7.92
CA ALA A 70 17.96 2.73 -9.09
C ALA A 70 16.64 3.52 -9.10
N LEU A 71 15.96 3.60 -7.94
CA LEU A 71 14.74 4.38 -7.76
C LEU A 71 14.99 5.86 -8.05
N TYR A 72 16.08 6.43 -7.53
CA TYR A 72 16.43 7.83 -7.76
C TYR A 72 16.66 8.12 -9.24
N LYS A 73 17.44 7.28 -9.95
CA LYS A 73 17.62 7.41 -11.41
C LYS A 73 16.29 7.41 -12.15
N LYS A 74 15.39 6.49 -11.79
CA LYS A 74 14.05 6.39 -12.38
C LYS A 74 13.18 7.62 -12.07
N ALA A 75 13.31 8.16 -10.86
CA ALA A 75 12.57 9.34 -10.41
C ALA A 75 13.06 10.65 -11.08
N THR A 76 14.34 10.77 -11.41
CA THR A 76 14.88 11.97 -12.09
C THR A 76 14.84 11.88 -13.62
N GLY A 77 14.62 10.69 -14.15
CA GLY A 77 14.91 10.38 -15.55
C GLY A 77 16.43 10.20 -15.76
N PHE A 78 16.78 9.41 -16.76
CA PHE A 78 18.18 9.13 -17.10
C PHE A 78 18.33 8.80 -18.58
N LYS A 79 19.56 8.90 -19.09
CA LYS A 79 19.94 8.42 -20.43
C LYS A 79 20.74 7.14 -20.27
N GLU A 80 20.38 6.11 -21.01
CA GLU A 80 21.10 4.83 -21.02
C GLU A 80 21.37 4.40 -22.45
N GLN A 81 22.53 3.78 -22.67
CA GLN A 81 22.84 3.16 -23.94
C GLN A 81 22.19 1.78 -24.00
N VAL A 82 21.27 1.62 -24.93
CA VAL A 82 20.61 0.35 -25.21
C VAL A 82 21.17 -0.20 -26.52
N GLU A 83 21.43 -1.49 -26.56
CA GLU A 83 21.78 -2.19 -27.79
C GLU A 83 20.50 -2.63 -28.48
N GLU A 84 20.23 -2.08 -29.65
CA GLU A 84 19.11 -2.51 -30.49
C GLU A 84 19.63 -3.28 -31.70
N LEU A 85 18.94 -4.40 -32.02
CA LEU A 85 19.19 -5.19 -33.21
C LEU A 85 18.66 -4.43 -34.43
N VAL A 86 19.56 -3.91 -35.25
CA VAL A 86 19.21 -3.24 -36.51
C VAL A 86 19.37 -4.23 -37.65
N ALA A 87 18.30 -4.45 -38.42
CA ALA A 87 18.36 -5.25 -39.63
C ALA A 87 19.11 -4.47 -40.73
N VAL A 88 20.25 -5.01 -41.17
CA VAL A 88 21.00 -4.49 -42.32
C VAL A 88 20.38 -5.09 -43.57
N LYS A 89 19.95 -4.20 -44.48
CA LYS A 89 19.28 -4.58 -45.72
C LYS A 89 20.21 -4.38 -46.92
N ASP A 90 20.12 -5.27 -47.90
CA ASP A 90 20.81 -5.14 -49.18
C ASP A 90 20.15 -4.09 -50.09
N ALA A 91 20.73 -3.81 -51.26
CA ALA A 91 20.18 -2.96 -52.30
C ALA A 91 18.78 -3.39 -52.77
N GLN A 92 18.41 -4.68 -52.64
CA GLN A 92 17.06 -5.19 -52.91
C GLN A 92 16.14 -5.23 -51.67
N ASN A 93 16.51 -4.54 -50.58
CA ASN A 93 15.73 -4.41 -49.35
C ASN A 93 15.50 -5.74 -48.58
N ASN A 94 16.26 -6.80 -48.89
CA ASN A 94 16.26 -8.06 -48.17
C ASN A 94 17.13 -7.96 -46.91
N ILE A 95 16.70 -8.54 -45.79
CA ILE A 95 17.46 -8.55 -44.54
C ILE A 95 18.65 -9.52 -44.69
N VAL A 96 19.87 -9.00 -44.65
CA VAL A 96 21.11 -9.79 -44.85
C VAL A 96 21.72 -10.20 -43.51
N ARG A 97 21.64 -9.32 -42.50
CA ARG A 97 22.17 -9.58 -41.15
C ARG A 97 21.52 -8.65 -40.11
N HIS A 98 21.64 -9.01 -38.84
CA HIS A 98 21.32 -8.11 -37.73
C HIS A 98 22.61 -7.60 -37.09
N ASP A 99 22.80 -6.27 -37.04
CA ASP A 99 23.92 -5.64 -36.35
C ASP A 99 23.44 -5.04 -35.01
N LEU A 100 24.26 -5.16 -33.97
CA LEU A 100 24.00 -4.53 -32.67
C LEU A 100 24.47 -3.07 -32.71
N LYS A 101 23.55 -2.13 -32.61
CA LYS A 101 23.87 -0.69 -32.53
C LYS A 101 23.58 -0.16 -31.13
N LYS A 102 24.57 0.51 -30.54
CA LYS A 102 24.41 1.25 -29.28
C LYS A 102 23.68 2.57 -29.56
N ILE A 103 22.47 2.71 -29.02
CA ILE A 103 21.65 3.92 -29.15
C ILE A 103 21.45 4.51 -27.76
N SER A 104 21.69 5.82 -27.61
CA SER A 104 21.39 6.53 -26.36
C SER A 104 19.89 6.81 -26.27
N LYS A 105 19.18 6.07 -25.42
CA LYS A 105 17.74 6.27 -25.18
C LYS A 105 17.53 7.11 -23.92
N TYR A 106 16.62 8.07 -24.00
CA TYR A 106 16.18 8.85 -22.83
C TYR A 106 14.99 8.17 -22.17
N PHE A 107 15.11 7.91 -20.88
CA PHE A 107 14.05 7.42 -20.02
C PHE A 107 13.52 8.61 -19.21
N PRO A 108 12.28 9.06 -19.46
CA PRO A 108 11.71 10.17 -18.72
C PRO A 108 11.48 9.80 -17.25
N PRO A 109 11.36 10.81 -16.36
CA PRO A 109 11.00 10.60 -14.97
C PRO A 109 9.71 9.78 -14.82
N ASP A 110 9.74 8.78 -13.95
CA ASP A 110 8.56 7.97 -13.61
C ASP A 110 7.79 8.60 -12.44
N MET A 111 6.52 8.94 -12.66
CA MET A 111 5.67 9.57 -11.63
C MET A 111 5.49 8.72 -10.38
N GLY A 112 5.44 7.39 -10.52
CA GLY A 112 5.35 6.47 -9.38
C GLY A 112 6.64 6.46 -8.57
N ALA A 113 7.80 6.45 -9.24
CA ALA A 113 9.10 6.55 -8.59
C ALA A 113 9.27 7.89 -7.84
N ILE A 114 8.82 9.00 -8.44
CA ILE A 114 8.82 10.33 -7.81
C ILE A 114 7.95 10.32 -6.55
N ARG A 115 6.70 9.83 -6.65
CA ARG A 115 5.79 9.75 -5.49
C ARG A 115 6.40 8.89 -4.38
N MET A 116 6.93 7.72 -4.72
CA MET A 116 7.56 6.84 -3.74
C MET A 116 8.76 7.52 -3.07
N TRP A 117 9.63 8.18 -3.83
CA TRP A 117 10.77 8.91 -3.31
C TRP A 117 10.37 10.03 -2.33
N LEU A 118 9.37 10.84 -2.69
CA LEU A 118 8.86 11.90 -1.84
C LEU A 118 8.24 11.36 -0.55
N ASN A 119 7.48 10.27 -0.63
CA ASN A 119 6.88 9.62 0.54
C ASN A 119 7.94 9.09 1.50
N TYR A 120 9.04 8.51 1.00
CA TYR A 120 10.11 8.00 1.85
C TYR A 120 10.93 9.10 2.55
N ARG A 121 11.09 10.27 1.92
CA ARG A 121 11.94 11.37 2.44
C ARG A 121 11.18 12.43 3.24
N HIS A 122 9.94 12.69 2.84
CA HIS A 122 9.08 13.72 3.43
C HIS A 122 7.67 13.15 3.64
N PRO A 123 7.54 12.10 4.50
CA PRO A 123 6.24 11.51 4.79
C PRO A 123 5.28 12.51 5.44
N ASP A 124 5.79 13.53 6.11
CA ASP A 124 5.04 14.64 6.69
C ASP A 124 4.26 15.46 5.64
N LYS A 125 4.84 15.64 4.45
CA LYS A 125 4.26 16.46 3.37
C LYS A 125 3.56 15.65 2.30
N TRP A 126 4.11 14.49 1.96
CA TRP A 126 3.70 13.68 0.81
C TRP A 126 3.21 12.30 1.21
N GLY A 127 3.52 11.85 2.42
CA GLY A 127 3.03 10.60 2.95
C GLY A 127 1.51 10.57 2.95
N GLU A 128 0.97 9.42 2.62
CA GLU A 128 -0.45 9.18 2.75
C GLU A 128 -0.82 9.34 4.23
N ARG A 129 -1.78 10.23 4.52
CA ARG A 129 -2.28 10.42 5.88
C ARG A 129 -3.15 9.22 6.23
N VAL A 130 -2.50 8.12 6.60
CA VAL A 130 -3.16 7.03 7.28
C VAL A 130 -3.36 7.54 8.71
N LEU A 131 -4.61 7.86 9.07
CA LEU A 131 -4.94 8.03 10.48
C LEU A 131 -4.48 6.76 11.18
N ASP A 132 -3.63 6.88 12.20
CA ASP A 132 -3.34 5.73 13.05
C ASP A 132 -4.68 5.20 13.57
N ARG A 133 -4.84 3.88 13.60
CA ARG A 133 -6.10 3.21 13.96
C ARG A 133 -6.65 3.74 15.28
N GLN A 134 -5.77 4.09 16.22
CA GLN A 134 -6.15 4.67 17.50
C GLN A 134 -6.79 6.07 17.35
N THR A 135 -6.25 6.91 16.48
CA THR A 135 -6.78 8.24 16.15
C THR A 135 -8.12 8.16 15.44
N GLU A 136 -8.27 7.20 14.54
CA GLU A 136 -9.53 6.94 13.85
C GLU A 136 -10.62 6.55 14.86
N ILE A 137 -10.32 5.62 15.78
CA ILE A 137 -11.24 5.21 16.85
C ILE A 137 -11.64 6.39 17.74
N GLU A 138 -10.71 7.26 18.11
CA GLU A 138 -11.03 8.41 18.98
C GLU A 138 -11.94 9.42 18.27
N LYS A 139 -11.67 9.75 17.01
CA LYS A 139 -12.56 10.59 16.18
C LYS A 139 -13.97 10.02 16.08
N VAL A 140 -14.09 8.71 15.83
CA VAL A 140 -15.40 8.03 15.84
C VAL A 140 -16.08 8.23 17.19
N ARG A 141 -15.40 7.96 18.29
CA ARG A 141 -15.97 8.12 19.65
C ARG A 141 -16.45 9.55 19.91
N GLU A 142 -15.69 10.56 19.50
CA GLU A 142 -16.10 11.96 19.64
C GLU A 142 -17.38 12.27 18.86
N VAL A 143 -17.51 11.75 17.63
CA VAL A 143 -18.72 11.91 16.83
C VAL A 143 -19.91 11.22 17.50
N TYR A 144 -19.75 10.01 18.04
CA TYR A 144 -20.84 9.32 18.76
C TYR A 144 -21.24 10.03 20.06
N LYS A 145 -20.29 10.62 20.81
CA LYS A 145 -20.61 11.47 21.97
C LYS A 145 -21.43 12.71 21.57
N LYS A 146 -21.08 13.33 20.44
CA LYS A 146 -21.84 14.45 19.87
C LYS A 146 -23.24 14.02 19.42
N ARG A 147 -23.37 12.84 18.79
CA ARG A 147 -24.66 12.23 18.41
C ARG A 147 -25.58 12.09 19.61
N GLU A 148 -25.09 11.57 20.74
CA GLU A 148 -25.88 11.42 21.97
C GLU A 148 -26.30 12.78 22.55
N SER A 149 -25.38 13.75 22.56
CA SER A 149 -25.62 15.08 23.14
C SER A 149 -26.60 15.93 22.32
N GLN A 150 -26.47 15.90 20.99
CA GLN A 150 -27.23 16.73 20.05
C GLN A 150 -28.39 15.98 19.40
N LYS A 151 -28.57 14.69 19.72
CA LYS A 151 -29.60 13.80 19.18
C LYS A 151 -29.59 13.72 17.64
N TRP A 152 -28.41 13.55 17.05
CA TRP A 152 -28.26 13.44 15.60
C TRP A 152 -28.89 12.15 15.04
N ASN A 153 -29.48 12.25 13.85
CA ASN A 153 -29.95 11.09 13.07
C ASN A 153 -28.78 10.34 12.42
N ALA A 154 -29.05 9.18 11.79
CA ALA A 154 -27.97 8.38 11.18
C ALA A 154 -27.28 9.12 10.03
N LEU A 155 -28.02 9.90 9.24
CA LEU A 155 -27.50 10.70 8.12
C LEU A 155 -26.56 11.82 8.57
N GLU A 156 -26.92 12.58 9.60
CA GLU A 156 -26.11 13.65 10.20
C GLU A 156 -24.83 13.10 10.81
N THR A 157 -24.95 11.95 11.49
CA THR A 157 -23.80 11.25 12.07
C THR A 157 -22.84 10.76 10.97
N ALA A 158 -23.38 10.21 9.86
CA ALA A 158 -22.58 9.74 8.73
C ALA A 158 -21.81 10.90 8.07
N ARG A 159 -22.48 12.03 7.83
CA ARG A 159 -21.85 13.25 7.29
C ARG A 159 -20.73 13.76 8.20
N ALA A 160 -20.94 13.75 9.52
CA ALA A 160 -19.91 14.18 10.47
C ALA A 160 -18.66 13.28 10.41
N LEU A 161 -18.85 11.96 10.26
CA LEU A 161 -17.72 11.00 10.11
C LEU A 161 -16.97 11.20 8.79
N GLU A 162 -17.67 11.49 7.70
CA GLU A 162 -17.06 11.78 6.40
C GLU A 162 -16.21 13.07 6.44
N ILE A 163 -16.70 14.13 7.09
CA ILE A 163 -15.95 15.39 7.27
C ILE A 163 -14.65 15.13 8.05
N GLU A 164 -14.69 14.25 9.04
CA GLU A 164 -13.51 13.88 9.83
C GLU A 164 -12.52 12.95 9.09
N GLY A 165 -12.89 12.51 7.88
CA GLY A 165 -12.10 11.62 7.04
C GLY A 165 -12.07 10.17 7.53
N VAL A 166 -13.10 9.75 8.27
CA VAL A 166 -13.18 8.43 8.89
C VAL A 166 -14.17 7.54 8.14
N ALA A 167 -13.84 6.25 8.01
CA ALA A 167 -14.75 5.29 7.41
C ALA A 167 -16.04 5.13 8.24
N ILE A 168 -17.18 5.18 7.57
CA ILE A 168 -18.48 4.98 8.21
C ILE A 168 -18.57 3.55 8.79
N PRO A 169 -18.84 3.39 10.10
CA PRO A 169 -19.04 2.07 10.70
C PRO A 169 -20.23 1.32 10.12
N GLU A 170 -20.11 0.00 10.03
CA GLU A 170 -21.13 -0.84 9.42
C GLU A 170 -22.49 -0.75 10.13
N SER A 171 -22.49 -0.60 11.46
CA SER A 171 -23.72 -0.39 12.24
C SER A 171 -24.49 0.85 11.77
N LEU A 172 -23.80 1.95 11.49
CA LEU A 172 -24.42 3.18 11.04
C LEU A 172 -24.92 3.08 9.59
N ARG A 173 -24.22 2.33 8.73
CA ARG A 173 -24.70 2.05 7.36
C ARG A 173 -26.03 1.30 7.38
N LEU A 174 -26.18 0.33 8.28
CA LEU A 174 -27.43 -0.42 8.45
C LEU A 174 -28.56 0.46 8.99
N GLU A 175 -28.28 1.38 9.91
CA GLU A 175 -29.25 2.38 10.38
C GLU A 175 -29.71 3.29 9.24
N LEU A 176 -28.78 3.81 8.45
CA LEU A 176 -29.08 4.62 7.28
C LEU A 176 -29.96 3.88 6.26
N ALA A 177 -29.67 2.59 6.02
CA ALA A 177 -30.47 1.75 5.14
C ALA A 177 -31.91 1.54 5.65
N LYS A 178 -32.13 1.51 6.97
CA LYS A 178 -33.47 1.44 7.57
C LYS A 178 -34.21 2.77 7.46
N GLU A 179 -33.57 3.87 7.84
CA GLU A 179 -34.15 5.22 7.77
C GLU A 179 -34.57 5.60 6.34
N THR A 180 -33.75 5.26 5.35
CA THR A 180 -34.06 5.48 3.91
C THR A 180 -35.23 4.61 3.45
N LYS A 181 -35.32 3.35 3.88
CA LYS A 181 -36.45 2.48 3.53
C LYS A 181 -37.75 2.97 4.16
N GLU A 182 -37.73 3.37 5.42
CA GLU A 182 -38.90 3.90 6.12
C GLU A 182 -39.40 5.21 5.50
N THR A 183 -38.49 6.12 5.15
CA THR A 183 -38.85 7.35 4.43
C THR A 183 -39.47 7.06 3.06
N ILE A 184 -38.93 6.11 2.29
CA ILE A 184 -39.53 5.68 1.01
C ILE A 184 -40.94 5.12 1.23
N THR A 185 -41.14 4.22 2.19
CA THR A 185 -42.46 3.63 2.47
C THR A 185 -43.48 4.67 2.96
N THR A 186 -43.05 5.65 3.77
CA THR A 186 -43.94 6.76 4.18
C THR A 186 -44.30 7.67 3.00
N LEU A 187 -43.36 7.95 2.09
CA LEU A 187 -43.64 8.71 0.87
C LEU A 187 -44.60 7.97 -0.06
N GLU A 188 -44.45 6.65 -0.22
CA GLU A 188 -45.37 5.81 -0.99
C GLU A 188 -46.77 5.75 -0.36
N SER A 189 -46.84 5.67 0.97
CA SER A 189 -48.11 5.63 1.71
C SER A 189 -48.83 6.98 1.74
N ASN A 190 -48.08 8.08 1.70
CA ASN A 190 -48.59 9.46 1.73
C ASN A 190 -48.72 10.08 0.33
N SER A 191 -48.27 9.36 -0.71
CA SER A 191 -48.59 9.65 -2.11
C SER A 191 -50.05 9.30 -2.35
N ILE A 192 -50.88 10.31 -2.10
CA ILE A 192 -52.26 10.49 -2.55
C ILE A 192 -52.45 9.81 -3.91
N ARG A 193 -53.52 8.99 -4.04
CA ARG A 193 -54.06 8.57 -5.33
C ARG A 193 -54.18 9.79 -6.23
N ILE A 194 -53.26 9.96 -7.16
CA ILE A 194 -53.49 10.83 -8.30
C ILE A 194 -54.49 10.04 -9.15
N VAL A 195 -55.78 10.36 -8.99
CA VAL A 195 -56.80 9.92 -9.94
C VAL A 195 -56.39 10.51 -11.28
N LEU A 196 -56.04 9.65 -12.23
CA LEU A 196 -55.77 10.06 -13.60
C LEU A 196 -57.04 10.70 -14.17
N PRO A 197 -56.96 11.81 -14.91
CA PRO A 197 -58.12 12.49 -15.49
C PRO A 197 -59.00 11.62 -16.42
N SER A 198 -58.55 10.40 -16.76
CA SER A 198 -59.24 9.47 -17.66
C SER A 198 -60.48 8.81 -17.08
N GLU A 199 -60.80 8.99 -15.79
CA GLU A 199 -62.01 8.40 -15.15
C GLU A 199 -63.15 9.42 -14.95
N LEU A 200 -63.03 10.64 -15.49
CA LEU A 200 -64.08 11.69 -15.42
C LEU A 200 -64.90 11.87 -16.70
N GLU A 201 -64.68 11.07 -17.75
CA GLU A 201 -65.37 11.22 -19.06
C GLU A 201 -66.41 10.14 -19.41
N GLU A 202 -66.84 9.27 -18.48
CA GLU A 202 -67.86 8.23 -18.78
C GLU A 202 -69.25 8.46 -18.17
N THR A 203 -69.56 9.65 -17.64
CA THR A 203 -70.94 9.98 -17.25
C THR A 203 -71.38 11.37 -17.75
N SER A 204 -71.24 11.65 -19.05
CA SER A 204 -72.05 12.72 -19.69
C SER A 204 -72.16 12.62 -21.22
N GLU A 205 -72.58 11.48 -21.76
CA GLU A 205 -73.29 11.38 -23.05
C GLU A 205 -74.34 10.27 -22.84
N GLY A 206 -75.64 10.51 -22.96
CA GLY A 206 -76.34 10.84 -24.21
C GLY A 206 -77.20 9.63 -24.57
#